data_AF-A0A972W339-F1
#
_entry.id   AF-A0A972W339-F1
#
_cell.length_a   1.000
_cell.length_b   1.000
_cell.length_c   1.000
_cell.angle_alpha   90.00
_cell.angle_beta   90.00
_cell.angle_gamma   90.00
#
_symmetry.space_group_name_H-M   'P 1'
#
loop_
_entity.id
_entity.type
_entity.pdbx_description
1 polymer ?
#
loop_
_entity_poly.entity_id
_entity_poly.type
_entity_poly.pdbx_seq_one_letter_code
_entity_poly.pdbx_strand_id
1 'polypeptide(L)'
;SAMKIIDDIKEKGGKMLLFESFTGGLVAPESDDNLWNYKFTWNPRNVLLAGQGGAAKFLQEGTYKYIPYHKLFRRTEILNIDGYGKFEGYANRDSLKYKSIYGLDAILTLYRGTIRRIGYCRAWNIFVQLGMTDDSYTIEDSEHMSYRDFTNSFLAYNTHDSVELKLRHYLKIDQDDIIWEKLLELDIFNPTKQVVLKNATPAQILEKILKDSWTLKENDKDMIVMQHLFGFELNGEKHQIESSMVCIGDNQTYTAMAKTVGLPVAIATLKILNGEITTPGVQIPITKEVYEPILKELEENGIVFKEKSASYFGYNPDLIMN
;
A
#
# COMPACT_ATOMS: atom_id res chain seq x y z
N SER A 1 -17.92 2.40 -2.56
CA SER A 1 -17.13 3.10 -3.60
C SER A 1 -16.93 4.53 -3.16
N ALA A 2 -15.77 5.14 -3.44
CA ALA A 2 -15.56 6.55 -3.18
C ALA A 2 -16.56 7.45 -3.93
N MET A 3 -16.91 7.10 -5.17
CA MET A 3 -17.85 7.88 -5.98
C MET A 3 -19.26 7.93 -5.38
N LYS A 4 -19.73 6.85 -4.75
CA LYS A 4 -21.04 6.84 -4.06
C LYS A 4 -21.12 7.96 -3.02
N ILE A 5 -20.12 8.06 -2.14
CA ILE A 5 -20.09 9.09 -1.09
C ILE A 5 -19.87 10.48 -1.69
N ILE A 6 -19.02 10.61 -2.70
CA ILE A 6 -18.79 11.91 -3.39
C ILE A 6 -20.07 12.41 -4.03
N ASP A 7 -20.81 11.55 -4.73
CA ASP A 7 -22.06 11.91 -5.40
C ASP A 7 -23.15 12.23 -4.36
N ASP A 8 -23.28 11.45 -3.29
CA ASP A 8 -24.22 11.73 -2.20
C ASP A 8 -23.96 13.09 -1.53
N ILE A 9 -22.69 13.48 -1.36
CA ILE A 9 -22.31 14.81 -0.84
C ILE A 9 -22.70 15.90 -1.84
N LYS A 10 -22.37 15.73 -3.12
CA LYS A 10 -22.66 16.71 -4.18
C LYS A 10 -24.17 16.91 -4.37
N GLU A 11 -24.96 15.84 -4.34
CA GLU A 11 -26.42 15.88 -4.47
C GLU A 11 -27.09 16.64 -3.32
N LYS A 12 -26.48 16.64 -2.13
CA LYS A 12 -26.92 17.46 -0.99
C LYS A 12 -26.47 18.93 -1.10
N GLY A 13 -25.76 19.31 -2.16
CA GLY A 13 -25.20 20.65 -2.35
C GLY A 13 -23.86 20.85 -1.63
N GLY A 14 -23.21 19.78 -1.17
CA GLY A 14 -21.93 19.83 -0.48
C GLY A 14 -20.75 20.08 -1.41
N LYS A 15 -19.75 20.81 -0.92
CA LYS A 15 -18.49 21.10 -1.60
C LYS A 15 -17.36 20.27 -1.03
N MET A 16 -16.74 19.42 -1.86
CA MET A 16 -15.58 18.62 -1.47
C MET A 16 -14.35 19.50 -1.18
N LEU A 17 -13.74 19.29 -0.01
CA LEU A 17 -12.52 19.97 0.44
C LEU A 17 -11.31 19.03 0.48
N LEU A 18 -11.51 17.79 0.92
CA LEU A 18 -10.47 16.79 1.15
C LEU A 18 -10.96 15.41 0.70
N PHE A 19 -10.11 14.69 -0.02
CA PHE A 19 -10.30 13.28 -0.32
C PHE A 19 -8.99 12.54 -0.13
N GLU A 20 -8.98 11.59 0.80
CA GLU A 20 -7.88 10.67 0.98
C GLU A 20 -8.32 9.23 0.82
N SER A 21 -7.47 8.42 0.22
CA SER A 21 -7.77 7.01 -0.04
C SER A 21 -6.55 6.15 0.19
N PHE A 22 -6.64 5.28 1.18
CA PHE A 22 -5.58 4.36 1.57
C PHE A 22 -6.05 2.93 1.41
N THR A 23 -5.18 2.06 0.92
CA THR A 23 -5.48 0.63 0.78
C THR A 23 -4.24 -0.22 0.99
N GLY A 24 -4.36 -1.37 1.64
CA GLY A 24 -3.28 -2.34 1.76
C GLY A 24 -3.80 -3.77 1.85
N GLY A 25 -3.14 -4.68 1.12
CA GLY A 25 -3.21 -6.11 1.36
C GLY A 25 -2.09 -6.52 2.31
N LEU A 26 -2.46 -7.17 3.41
CA LEU A 26 -1.62 -7.47 4.57
C LEU A 26 -1.91 -8.91 5.04
N VAL A 27 -1.04 -9.45 5.89
CA VAL A 27 -1.37 -10.66 6.64
C VAL A 27 -2.46 -10.34 7.68
N ALA A 28 -3.40 -11.26 7.88
CA ALA A 28 -4.42 -11.11 8.90
C ALA A 28 -3.79 -11.22 10.31
N PRO A 29 -4.32 -10.51 11.33
CA PRO A 29 -3.74 -10.53 12.68
C PRO A 29 -3.54 -11.93 13.26
N GLU A 30 -4.45 -12.87 12.99
CA GLU A 30 -4.38 -14.24 13.47
C GLU A 30 -3.30 -15.10 12.78
N SER A 31 -2.78 -14.64 11.64
CA SER A 31 -1.74 -15.32 10.84
C SER A 31 -0.43 -14.54 10.80
N ASP A 32 -0.36 -13.45 11.56
CA ASP A 32 0.81 -12.59 11.66
C ASP A 32 1.80 -13.16 12.68
N ASP A 33 2.89 -13.71 12.18
CA ASP A 33 3.87 -14.47 12.96
C ASP A 33 5.32 -14.03 12.69
N ASN A 34 5.52 -12.88 12.03
CA ASN A 34 6.85 -12.39 11.68
C ASN A 34 7.05 -10.92 12.09
N LEU A 35 8.31 -10.53 12.28
CA LEU A 35 8.65 -9.19 12.73
C LEU A 35 8.22 -8.13 11.71
N TRP A 36 8.18 -8.44 10.41
CA TRP A 36 7.77 -7.51 9.35
C TRP A 36 6.28 -7.19 9.34
N ASN A 37 5.46 -7.99 10.01
CA ASN A 37 4.01 -7.92 9.98
C ASN A 37 3.48 -7.91 8.52
N TYR A 38 4.13 -8.71 7.66
CA TYR A 38 3.84 -8.77 6.24
C TYR A 38 4.14 -10.15 5.65
N LYS A 39 3.22 -10.61 4.79
CA LYS A 39 3.39 -11.76 3.90
C LYS A 39 2.91 -11.37 2.50
N PHE A 40 3.35 -12.07 1.47
CA PHE A 40 2.89 -11.82 0.11
C PHE A 40 1.46 -12.32 -0.08
N THR A 41 0.51 -11.39 -0.22
CA THR A 41 -0.93 -11.69 -0.41
C THR A 41 -1.39 -11.49 -1.87
N TRP A 42 -0.47 -11.05 -2.72
CA TRP A 42 -0.66 -10.72 -4.13
C TRP A 42 0.69 -10.77 -4.83
N ASN A 43 0.74 -10.45 -6.12
CA ASN A 43 1.96 -10.55 -6.91
C ASN A 43 3.16 -9.84 -6.22
N PRO A 44 4.17 -10.62 -5.73
CA PRO A 44 5.31 -10.09 -4.99
C PRO A 44 6.06 -8.99 -5.74
N ARG A 45 6.13 -9.13 -7.07
CA ARG A 45 6.85 -8.18 -7.93
C ARG A 45 6.34 -6.75 -7.75
N ASN A 46 5.03 -6.59 -7.65
CA ASN A 46 4.44 -5.26 -7.48
C ASN A 46 4.69 -4.66 -6.09
N VAL A 47 4.97 -5.50 -5.08
CA VAL A 47 5.43 -5.05 -3.75
C VAL A 47 6.85 -4.51 -3.85
N LEU A 48 7.75 -5.24 -4.52
CA LEU A 48 9.15 -4.84 -4.70
C LEU A 48 9.27 -3.50 -5.43
N LEU A 49 8.48 -3.34 -6.49
CA LEU A 49 8.47 -2.13 -7.32
C LEU A 49 7.55 -1.03 -6.78
N ALA A 50 6.94 -1.21 -5.59
CA ALA A 50 6.01 -0.25 -5.04
C ALA A 50 6.70 1.11 -4.82
N GLY A 51 6.08 2.18 -5.34
CA GLY A 51 6.61 3.53 -5.27
C GLY A 51 7.64 3.91 -6.34
N GLN A 52 8.06 2.97 -7.19
CA GLN A 52 8.94 3.26 -8.33
C GLN A 52 8.18 3.85 -9.53
N GLY A 53 8.92 4.35 -10.51
CA GLY A 53 8.37 4.91 -11.75
C GLY A 53 8.10 6.41 -11.71
N GLY A 54 8.64 7.13 -10.72
CA GLY A 54 8.57 8.58 -10.62
C GLY A 54 8.30 9.06 -9.19
N ALA A 55 8.27 10.39 -9.01
CA ALA A 55 7.88 10.98 -7.74
C ALA A 55 6.39 10.72 -7.46
N ALA A 56 6.04 10.45 -6.21
CA ALA A 56 4.65 10.51 -5.79
C ALA A 56 4.17 11.97 -5.83
N LYS A 57 2.96 12.21 -6.34
CA LYS A 57 2.39 13.55 -6.56
C LYS A 57 1.00 13.61 -5.96
N PHE A 58 0.72 14.66 -5.20
CA PHE A 58 -0.58 14.85 -4.56
C PHE A 58 -0.82 16.33 -4.26
N LEU A 59 -2.05 16.64 -3.86
CA LEU A 59 -2.45 17.99 -3.45
C LEU A 59 -2.70 17.96 -1.95
N GLN A 60 -2.17 18.95 -1.23
CA GLN A 60 -2.36 19.07 0.21
C GLN A 60 -2.58 20.54 0.54
N GLU A 61 -3.77 20.87 1.05
CA GLU A 61 -4.19 22.24 1.40
C GLU A 61 -3.90 23.25 0.29
N GLY A 62 -4.32 22.91 -0.94
CA GLY A 62 -4.14 23.73 -2.15
C GLY A 62 -2.71 23.74 -2.72
N THR A 63 -1.76 23.05 -2.08
CA THR A 63 -0.36 23.03 -2.51
C THR A 63 0.02 21.70 -3.15
N TYR A 64 0.64 21.75 -4.33
CA TYR A 64 1.19 20.56 -4.97
C TYR A 64 2.41 20.04 -4.19
N LYS A 65 2.42 18.74 -3.90
CA LYS A 65 3.51 18.07 -3.20
C LYS A 65 4.09 16.96 -4.05
N TYR A 66 5.40 16.77 -3.90
CA TYR A 66 6.19 15.78 -4.62
C TYR A 66 7.07 15.03 -3.63
N ILE A 67 7.09 13.70 -3.71
CA ILE A 67 7.99 12.86 -2.90
C ILE A 67 8.81 11.97 -3.83
N PRO A 68 10.13 12.18 -3.94
CA PRO A 68 10.98 11.29 -4.71
C PRO A 68 11.08 9.91 -4.03
N TYR A 69 11.31 8.86 -4.82
CA TYR A 69 11.30 7.46 -4.36
C TYR A 69 12.15 7.22 -3.10
N HIS A 70 13.39 7.74 -3.08
CA HIS A 70 14.33 7.57 -1.95
C HIS A 70 13.88 8.24 -0.64
N LYS A 71 12.82 9.06 -0.64
CA LYS A 71 12.20 9.66 0.57
C LYS A 71 10.83 9.07 0.89
N LEU A 72 10.27 8.23 0.03
CA LEU A 72 8.88 7.81 0.09
C LEU A 72 8.52 7.12 1.40
N PHE A 73 9.28 6.09 1.77
CA PHE A 73 9.04 5.26 2.95
C PHE A 73 9.47 5.92 4.28
N ARG A 74 9.91 7.19 4.23
CA ARG A 74 10.18 8.01 5.42
C ARG A 74 9.13 9.11 5.63
N ARG A 75 8.22 9.31 4.67
CA ARG A 75 7.12 10.27 4.74
C ARG A 75 5.80 9.51 4.73
N THR A 76 5.39 9.07 5.91
CA THR A 76 4.20 8.25 6.12
C THR A 76 3.18 8.99 6.98
N GLU A 77 1.90 8.73 6.71
CA GLU A 77 0.78 9.13 7.56
C GLU A 77 0.41 7.99 8.52
N ILE A 78 -0.11 8.31 9.70
CA ILE A 78 -0.61 7.30 10.65
C ILE A 78 -2.12 7.19 10.52
N LEU A 79 -2.60 5.96 10.37
CA LEU A 79 -4.02 5.65 10.26
C LEU A 79 -4.45 4.77 11.42
N ASN A 80 -5.67 4.94 11.90
CA ASN A 80 -6.28 4.06 12.88
C ASN A 80 -7.53 3.43 12.28
N ILE A 81 -7.61 2.11 12.34
CA ILE A 81 -8.75 1.34 11.84
C ILE A 81 -9.41 0.65 13.02
N ASP A 82 -10.71 0.89 13.18
CA ASP A 82 -11.48 0.40 14.33
C ASP A 82 -11.42 -1.14 14.39
N GLY A 83 -10.98 -1.66 15.54
CA GLY A 83 -10.79 -3.10 15.77
C GLY A 83 -9.46 -3.68 15.26
N TYR A 84 -8.67 -2.93 14.47
CA TYR A 84 -7.41 -3.43 13.88
C TYR A 84 -6.17 -2.61 14.26
N GLY A 85 -6.37 -1.46 14.91
CA GLY A 85 -5.31 -0.64 15.49
C GLY A 85 -4.65 0.29 14.50
N LYS A 86 -3.38 0.62 14.78
CA LYS A 86 -2.61 1.61 14.01
C LYS A 86 -1.90 1.00 12.81
N PHE A 87 -1.85 1.78 11.74
CA PHE A 87 -1.15 1.51 10.50
C PHE A 87 -0.37 2.74 10.07
N GLU A 88 0.57 2.55 9.15
CA GLU A 88 1.24 3.63 8.42
C GLU A 88 0.88 3.58 6.93
N GLY A 89 0.73 4.74 6.32
CA GLY A 89 0.40 4.89 4.91
C GLY A 89 1.42 5.76 4.19
N TYR A 90 1.98 5.27 3.10
CA TYR A 90 2.87 6.07 2.23
C TYR A 90 2.16 6.45 0.93
N ALA A 91 2.56 7.57 0.32
CA ALA A 91 1.92 8.07 -0.90
C ALA A 91 2.07 7.10 -2.07
N ASN A 92 1.00 6.93 -2.85
CA ASN A 92 0.97 6.00 -3.98
C ASN A 92 0.96 6.76 -5.31
N ARG A 93 2.11 6.78 -5.99
CA ARG A 93 2.28 7.34 -7.35
C ARG A 93 1.62 8.72 -7.49
N ASP A 94 0.82 8.93 -8.54
CA ASP A 94 0.24 10.21 -8.90
C ASP A 94 -1.25 10.26 -8.56
N SER A 95 -1.57 10.95 -7.47
CA SER A 95 -2.95 11.20 -7.03
C SER A 95 -3.64 12.29 -7.85
N LEU A 96 -2.88 13.19 -8.49
CA LEU A 96 -3.43 14.32 -9.24
C LEU A 96 -4.27 13.88 -10.45
N LYS A 97 -3.97 12.69 -11.00
CA LYS A 97 -4.76 12.07 -12.07
C LYS A 97 -6.22 11.84 -11.69
N TYR A 98 -6.52 11.68 -10.40
CA TYR A 98 -7.87 11.40 -9.90
C TYR A 98 -8.72 12.66 -9.75
N LYS A 99 -8.12 13.84 -9.89
CA LYS A 99 -8.80 15.12 -9.73
C LYS A 99 -9.95 15.27 -10.74
N SER A 100 -9.66 15.09 -12.03
CA SER A 100 -10.68 15.14 -13.07
C SER A 100 -11.55 13.88 -13.11
N ILE A 101 -10.97 12.71 -12.85
CA ILE A 101 -11.69 11.41 -12.87
C ILE A 101 -12.88 11.41 -11.90
N TYR A 102 -12.73 12.00 -10.71
CA TYR A 102 -13.80 12.08 -9.70
C TYR A 102 -14.54 13.44 -9.70
N GLY A 103 -14.24 14.33 -10.66
CA GLY A 103 -14.81 15.68 -10.72
C GLY A 103 -14.55 16.48 -9.45
N LEU A 104 -13.29 16.52 -9.01
CA LEU A 104 -12.80 17.15 -7.78
C LEU A 104 -11.91 18.36 -8.10
N ASP A 105 -12.26 19.14 -9.13
CA ASP A 105 -11.38 20.19 -9.67
C ASP A 105 -11.07 21.34 -8.69
N ALA A 106 -11.94 21.57 -7.71
CA ALA A 106 -11.78 22.60 -6.68
C ALA A 106 -11.26 22.05 -5.33
N ILE A 107 -10.91 20.76 -5.26
CA ILE A 107 -10.47 20.14 -4.00
C ILE A 107 -9.16 20.75 -3.51
N LEU A 108 -9.00 20.87 -2.19
CA LEU A 108 -7.78 21.38 -1.56
C LEU A 108 -6.80 20.27 -1.22
N THR A 109 -7.31 19.10 -0.84
CA THR A 109 -6.47 17.94 -0.49
C THR A 109 -6.93 16.71 -1.26
N LEU A 110 -6.00 16.10 -1.99
CA LEU A 110 -6.21 14.88 -2.77
C LEU A 110 -5.00 13.97 -2.60
N TYR A 111 -5.17 12.92 -1.79
CA TYR A 111 -4.09 12.01 -1.41
C TYR A 111 -4.49 10.56 -1.61
N ARG A 112 -3.64 9.76 -2.24
CA ARG A 112 -3.80 8.30 -2.29
C ARG A 112 -2.56 7.63 -1.74
N GLY A 113 -2.76 6.60 -0.93
CA GLY A 113 -1.68 5.92 -0.24
C GLY A 113 -1.84 4.40 -0.17
N THR A 114 -0.77 3.76 0.25
CA THR A 114 -0.71 2.32 0.50
C THR A 114 -0.48 2.05 1.98
N ILE A 115 -1.30 1.18 2.56
CA ILE A 115 -1.29 0.84 4.00
C ILE A 115 -0.28 -0.28 4.28
N ARG A 116 0.46 -0.12 5.38
CA ARG A 116 1.33 -1.11 6.00
C ARG A 116 1.20 -1.08 7.52
N ARG A 117 1.65 -2.14 8.18
CA ARG A 117 1.77 -2.18 9.64
C ARG A 117 2.91 -1.26 10.09
N ILE A 118 2.77 -0.66 11.27
CA ILE A 118 3.74 0.29 11.82
C ILE A 118 5.15 -0.32 11.82
N GLY A 119 6.13 0.44 11.33
CA GLY A 119 7.54 0.05 11.31
C GLY A 119 7.98 -0.70 10.05
N TYR A 120 7.04 -1.11 9.19
CA TYR A 120 7.35 -1.70 7.89
C TYR A 120 8.10 -0.71 6.99
N CYS A 121 7.61 0.53 6.84
CA CYS A 121 8.15 1.51 5.89
C CYS A 121 9.57 1.93 6.29
N ARG A 122 9.81 2.15 7.60
CA ARG A 122 11.15 2.45 8.11
C ARG A 122 12.15 1.33 7.80
N ALA A 123 11.76 0.07 7.98
CA ALA A 123 12.60 -1.09 7.68
C ALA A 123 12.77 -1.28 6.16
N TRP A 124 11.70 -1.19 5.38
CA TRP A 124 11.74 -1.30 3.92
C TRP A 124 12.63 -0.24 3.27
N ASN A 125 12.68 0.95 3.86
CA ASN A 125 13.54 2.03 3.39
C ASN A 125 15.03 1.63 3.34
N ILE A 126 15.48 0.65 4.14
CA ILE A 126 16.84 0.10 4.08
C ILE A 126 17.14 -0.46 2.69
N PHE A 127 16.26 -1.30 2.16
CA PHE A 127 16.40 -1.87 0.81
C PHE A 127 16.36 -0.80 -0.27
N VAL A 128 15.55 0.25 -0.07
CA VAL A 128 15.50 1.41 -0.99
C VAL A 128 16.81 2.19 -0.97
N GLN A 129 17.40 2.47 0.20
CA GLN A 129 18.66 3.22 0.30
C GLN A 129 19.85 2.41 -0.24
N LEU A 130 19.82 1.08 -0.12
CA LEU A 130 20.84 0.21 -0.69
C LEU A 130 20.69 0.04 -2.22
N GLY A 131 19.53 0.37 -2.80
CA GLY A 131 19.25 0.12 -4.22
C GLY A 131 18.84 -1.33 -4.52
N MET A 132 18.53 -2.13 -3.49
CA MET A 132 18.12 -3.54 -3.64
C MET A 132 16.74 -3.72 -4.25
N THR A 133 15.94 -2.65 -4.32
CA THR A 133 14.65 -2.66 -5.01
C THR A 133 14.76 -2.31 -6.49
N ASP A 134 15.93 -1.91 -7.00
CA ASP A 134 16.08 -1.47 -8.39
C ASP A 134 15.83 -2.62 -9.38
N ASP A 135 15.17 -2.28 -10.49
CA ASP A 135 14.78 -3.21 -11.53
C ASP A 135 15.24 -2.81 -12.94
N SER A 136 16.12 -1.80 -13.02
CA SER A 136 16.58 -1.21 -14.27
C SER A 136 17.86 -1.84 -14.83
N TYR A 137 18.57 -2.64 -14.02
CA TYR A 137 19.81 -3.31 -14.41
C TYR A 137 19.88 -4.71 -13.79
N THR A 138 20.77 -5.54 -14.34
CA THR A 138 21.02 -6.91 -13.90
C THR A 138 22.33 -6.99 -13.12
N ILE A 139 22.41 -7.87 -12.13
CA ILE A 139 23.65 -8.22 -11.45
C ILE A 139 24.29 -9.38 -12.21
N GLU A 140 25.51 -9.19 -12.68
CA GLU A 140 26.29 -10.21 -13.37
C GLU A 140 26.60 -11.39 -12.44
N ASP A 141 26.52 -12.61 -12.98
CA ASP A 141 26.86 -13.84 -12.26
C ASP A 141 25.99 -14.12 -11.02
N SER A 142 24.78 -13.54 -11.00
CA SER A 142 23.87 -13.64 -9.85
C SER A 142 23.44 -15.07 -9.54
N GLU A 143 23.52 -16.01 -10.48
CA GLU A 143 23.20 -17.42 -10.24
C GLU A 143 24.15 -18.12 -9.26
N HIS A 144 25.35 -17.58 -9.06
CA HIS A 144 26.40 -18.14 -8.20
C HIS A 144 26.61 -17.37 -6.89
N MET A 145 25.78 -16.35 -6.64
CA MET A 145 25.84 -15.57 -5.41
C MET A 145 25.05 -16.26 -4.29
N SER A 146 25.60 -16.23 -3.07
CA SER A 146 24.80 -16.43 -1.86
C SER A 146 23.98 -15.17 -1.53
N TYR A 147 23.02 -15.28 -0.61
CA TYR A 147 22.27 -14.11 -0.11
C TYR A 147 23.22 -13.10 0.53
N ARG A 148 24.24 -13.60 1.25
CA ARG A 148 25.30 -12.76 1.80
C ARG A 148 26.07 -12.00 0.71
N ASP A 149 26.44 -12.68 -0.38
CA ASP A 149 27.18 -12.05 -1.47
C ASP A 149 26.35 -10.96 -2.14
N PHE A 150 25.05 -11.23 -2.36
CA PHE A 150 24.11 -10.24 -2.85
C PHE A 150 24.02 -9.03 -1.93
N THR A 151 23.89 -9.23 -0.62
CA THR A 151 23.84 -8.10 0.32
C THR A 151 25.15 -7.31 0.33
N ASN A 152 26.28 -8.01 0.22
CA ASN A 152 27.60 -7.42 0.23
C ASN A 152 27.92 -6.60 -1.03
N SER A 153 27.29 -6.90 -2.18
CA SER A 153 27.56 -6.20 -3.45
C SER A 153 27.12 -4.73 -3.44
N PHE A 154 26.19 -4.35 -2.56
CA PHE A 154 25.74 -2.95 -2.36
C PHE A 154 26.57 -2.19 -1.32
N LEU A 155 27.55 -2.84 -0.69
CA LEU A 155 28.39 -2.24 0.34
C LEU A 155 29.80 -1.99 -0.19
N ALA A 156 30.51 -1.06 0.43
CA ALA A 156 31.91 -0.82 0.08
C ALA A 156 32.77 -2.09 0.25
N TYR A 157 33.67 -2.31 -0.70
CA TYR A 157 34.61 -3.42 -0.65
C TYR A 157 35.54 -3.29 0.56
N ASN A 158 35.58 -4.34 1.39
CA ASN A 158 36.46 -4.46 2.54
C ASN A 158 36.52 -5.94 2.91
N THR A 159 37.74 -6.44 3.13
CA THR A 159 38.06 -7.86 3.36
C THR A 159 38.12 -8.25 4.84
N HIS A 160 38.09 -7.28 5.76
CA HIS A 160 38.26 -7.50 7.20
C HIS A 160 36.93 -7.40 7.93
N ASP A 161 36.08 -6.45 7.55
CA ASP A 161 34.80 -6.23 8.20
C ASP A 161 33.73 -7.19 7.69
N SER A 162 32.94 -7.75 8.61
CA SER A 162 31.79 -8.58 8.24
C SER A 162 30.74 -7.78 7.48
N VAL A 163 29.93 -8.44 6.66
CA VAL A 163 28.83 -7.80 5.91
C VAL A 163 27.86 -7.12 6.86
N GLU A 164 27.61 -7.73 8.01
CA GLU A 164 26.75 -7.22 9.06
C GLU A 164 27.28 -5.90 9.65
N LEU A 165 28.58 -5.85 9.97
CA LEU A 165 29.22 -4.66 10.52
C LEU A 165 29.20 -3.51 9.50
N LYS A 166 29.51 -3.83 8.23
CA LYS A 166 29.47 -2.86 7.13
C LYS A 166 28.08 -2.28 6.94
N LEU A 167 27.04 -3.13 6.92
CA LEU A 167 25.66 -2.67 6.73
C LEU A 167 25.19 -1.80 7.89
N ARG A 168 25.45 -2.22 9.14
CA ARG A 168 25.11 -1.42 10.33
C ARG A 168 25.77 -0.06 10.31
N HIS A 169 27.06 -0.01 9.99
CA HIS A 169 27.80 1.25 9.92
C HIS A 169 27.29 2.15 8.79
N TYR A 170 27.08 1.58 7.60
CA TYR A 170 26.63 2.30 6.41
C TYR A 170 25.26 2.97 6.64
N LEU A 171 24.33 2.27 7.29
CA LEU A 171 22.95 2.73 7.51
C LEU A 171 22.72 3.34 8.90
N LYS A 172 23.76 3.40 9.74
CA LYS A 172 23.70 3.90 11.12
C LYS A 172 22.58 3.24 11.92
N ILE A 173 22.53 1.91 11.87
CA ILE A 173 21.57 1.10 12.64
C ILE A 173 22.17 0.85 14.03
N ASP A 174 21.50 1.34 15.05
CA ASP A 174 21.90 1.14 16.45
C ASP A 174 21.81 -0.34 16.85
N GLN A 175 22.55 -0.73 17.88
CA GLN A 175 22.67 -2.14 18.26
C GLN A 175 21.35 -2.76 18.71
N ASP A 176 20.49 -1.97 19.35
CA ASP A 176 19.20 -2.33 19.92
C ASP A 176 18.00 -1.97 19.02
N ASP A 177 18.26 -1.56 17.77
CA ASP A 177 17.18 -1.22 16.84
C ASP A 177 16.53 -2.50 16.26
N ILE A 178 15.20 -2.59 16.42
CA ILE A 178 14.36 -3.68 15.89
C ILE A 178 14.49 -3.90 14.37
N ILE A 179 14.93 -2.89 13.61
CA ILE A 179 15.24 -3.04 12.19
C ILE A 179 16.28 -4.12 11.97
N TRP A 180 17.27 -4.24 12.87
CA TRP A 180 18.30 -5.25 12.74
C TRP A 180 17.73 -6.67 12.80
N GLU A 181 16.87 -6.94 13.78
CA GLU A 181 16.20 -8.24 13.93
C GLU A 181 15.32 -8.57 12.72
N LYS A 182 14.63 -7.56 12.16
CA LYS A 182 13.89 -7.70 10.89
C LYS A 182 14.79 -8.14 9.73
N LEU A 183 16.00 -7.59 9.62
CA LEU A 183 16.95 -7.98 8.56
C LEU A 183 17.49 -9.40 8.78
N LEU A 184 17.75 -9.78 10.03
CA LEU A 184 18.18 -11.14 10.39
C LEU A 184 17.09 -12.18 10.10
N GLU A 185 15.82 -11.89 10.40
CA GLU A 185 14.67 -12.78 10.12
C GLU A 185 14.52 -13.12 8.62
N LEU A 186 14.94 -12.20 7.75
CA LEU A 186 14.95 -12.41 6.29
C LEU A 186 16.13 -13.23 5.79
N ASP A 187 17.08 -13.56 6.68
CA ASP A 187 18.24 -14.39 6.37
C ASP A 187 19.09 -13.81 5.22
N ILE A 188 19.12 -12.48 5.09
CA ILE A 188 19.80 -11.78 3.98
C ILE A 188 21.34 -11.91 4.02
N PHE A 189 21.89 -12.36 5.15
CA PHE A 189 23.32 -12.58 5.35
C PHE A 189 23.71 -14.05 5.26
N ASN A 190 22.81 -14.92 4.78
CA ASN A 190 23.06 -16.35 4.69
C ASN A 190 24.16 -16.66 3.66
N PRO A 191 25.28 -17.32 4.06
CA PRO A 191 26.37 -17.66 3.15
C PRO A 191 26.12 -18.93 2.33
N THR A 192 25.09 -19.72 2.65
CA THR A 192 24.81 -21.01 2.01
C THR A 192 23.62 -20.95 1.06
N LYS A 193 22.57 -20.18 1.38
CA LYS A 193 21.41 -19.98 0.49
C LYS A 193 21.84 -19.24 -0.77
N GLN A 194 21.56 -19.86 -1.91
CA GLN A 194 21.97 -19.38 -3.23
C GLN A 194 20.82 -18.63 -3.92
N VAL A 195 21.17 -17.60 -4.68
CA VAL A 195 20.23 -16.80 -5.48
C VAL A 195 19.66 -17.61 -6.64
N VAL A 196 20.49 -18.40 -7.35
CA VAL A 196 20.12 -19.31 -8.46
C VAL A 196 19.31 -18.69 -9.61
N LEU A 197 19.29 -17.36 -9.72
CA LEU A 197 18.66 -16.62 -10.82
C LEU A 197 19.76 -16.06 -11.72
N LYS A 198 19.71 -16.37 -13.02
CA LYS A 198 20.73 -15.94 -13.98
C LYS A 198 20.59 -14.47 -14.34
N ASN A 199 21.66 -13.69 -14.17
CA ASN A 199 21.72 -12.25 -14.48
C ASN A 199 20.43 -11.50 -14.08
N ALA A 200 20.01 -11.67 -12.84
CA ALA A 200 18.75 -11.13 -12.32
C ALA A 200 18.92 -9.69 -11.84
N THR A 201 17.83 -8.94 -11.83
CA THR A 201 17.84 -7.59 -11.27
C THR A 201 17.91 -7.63 -9.74
N PRO A 202 18.40 -6.56 -9.08
CA PRO A 202 18.36 -6.46 -7.61
C PRO A 202 16.98 -6.79 -7.03
N ALA A 203 15.92 -6.24 -7.64
CA ALA A 203 14.54 -6.47 -7.22
C ALA A 203 14.13 -7.95 -7.34
N GLN A 204 14.56 -8.67 -8.38
CA GLN A 204 14.25 -10.09 -8.56
C GLN A 204 14.94 -10.95 -7.50
N ILE A 205 16.20 -10.62 -7.17
CA ILE A 205 16.96 -11.33 -6.16
C ILE A 205 16.37 -11.07 -4.77
N LEU A 206 16.05 -9.81 -4.45
CA LEU A 206 15.37 -9.47 -3.20
C LEU A 206 14.00 -10.16 -3.11
N GLU A 207 13.23 -10.22 -4.20
CA GLU A 207 11.97 -10.98 -4.24
C GLU A 207 12.17 -12.45 -3.87
N LYS A 208 13.22 -13.10 -4.41
CA LYS A 208 13.55 -14.50 -4.09
C LYS A 208 13.87 -14.68 -2.61
N ILE A 209 14.67 -13.79 -2.03
CA ILE A 209 15.02 -13.83 -0.60
C ILE A 209 13.75 -13.67 0.25
N LEU A 210 12.94 -12.65 -0.05
CA LEU A 210 11.72 -12.38 0.70
C LEU A 210 10.69 -13.50 0.59
N LYS A 211 10.60 -14.19 -0.55
CA LYS A 211 9.69 -15.34 -0.74
C LYS A 211 9.99 -16.48 0.23
N ASP A 212 11.24 -16.67 0.63
CA ASP A 212 11.58 -17.70 1.60
C ASP A 212 10.99 -17.42 2.99
N SER A 213 10.78 -16.15 3.35
CA SER A 213 10.26 -15.74 4.67
C SER A 213 8.79 -15.28 4.66
N TRP A 214 8.29 -14.74 3.55
CA TRP A 214 7.00 -14.03 3.48
C TRP A 214 5.91 -14.79 2.70
N THR A 215 6.15 -16.03 2.28
CA THR A 215 5.10 -16.84 1.64
C THR A 215 4.03 -17.21 2.67
N LEU A 216 2.75 -17.06 2.30
CA LEU A 216 1.63 -17.51 3.13
C LEU A 216 1.71 -19.04 3.32
N LYS A 217 1.55 -19.48 4.57
CA LYS A 217 1.36 -20.90 4.90
C LYS A 217 -0.05 -21.33 4.53
N GLU A 218 -0.28 -22.64 4.46
CA GLU A 218 -1.55 -23.23 4.01
C GLU A 218 -2.80 -22.64 4.69
N ASN A 219 -2.73 -22.44 6.02
CA ASN A 219 -3.83 -21.91 6.82
C ASN A 219 -3.69 -20.42 7.15
N ASP A 220 -2.69 -19.74 6.59
CA ASP A 220 -2.56 -18.30 6.79
C ASP A 220 -3.67 -17.57 6.05
N LYS A 221 -4.19 -16.54 6.68
CA LYS A 221 -5.18 -15.63 6.13
C LYS A 221 -4.53 -14.30 5.80
N ASP A 222 -4.95 -13.71 4.69
CA ASP A 222 -4.67 -12.32 4.40
C ASP A 222 -5.83 -11.42 4.81
N MET A 223 -5.59 -10.13 4.74
CA MET A 223 -6.50 -9.08 5.09
C MET A 223 -6.34 -7.92 4.10
N ILE A 224 -7.47 -7.43 3.59
CA ILE A 224 -7.53 -6.18 2.85
C ILE A 224 -8.10 -5.12 3.77
N VAL A 225 -7.37 -4.02 3.90
CA VAL A 225 -7.80 -2.83 4.64
C VAL A 225 -7.87 -1.68 3.65
N MET A 226 -8.99 -0.97 3.66
CA MET A 226 -9.19 0.25 2.89
C MET A 226 -9.81 1.32 3.78
N GLN A 227 -9.34 2.55 3.67
CA GLN A 227 -9.91 3.70 4.35
C GLN A 227 -10.01 4.87 3.38
N HIS A 228 -11.14 5.57 3.43
CA HIS A 228 -11.38 6.80 2.72
C HIS A 228 -11.74 7.89 3.72
N LEU A 229 -11.17 9.08 3.55
CA LEU A 229 -11.52 10.28 4.29
C LEU A 229 -12.10 11.30 3.33
N PHE A 230 -13.29 11.80 3.63
CA PHE A 230 -14.01 12.79 2.85
C PHE A 230 -14.25 14.01 3.72
N GLY A 231 -13.53 15.10 3.49
CA GLY A 231 -13.82 16.39 4.09
C GLY A 231 -14.63 17.25 3.13
N PHE A 232 -15.71 17.85 3.60
CA PHE A 232 -16.60 18.66 2.77
C PHE A 232 -17.27 19.77 3.57
N GLU A 233 -17.75 20.78 2.86
CA GLU A 233 -18.56 21.86 3.41
C GLU A 233 -20.02 21.70 2.95
N LEU A 234 -20.97 21.80 3.88
CA LEU A 234 -22.40 21.73 3.62
C LEU A 234 -23.10 22.80 4.45
N ASN A 235 -23.88 23.69 3.81
CA ASN A 235 -24.56 24.80 4.48
C ASN A 235 -23.63 25.71 5.31
N GLY A 236 -22.37 25.86 4.89
CA GLY A 236 -21.35 26.64 5.59
C GLY A 236 -20.66 25.91 6.76
N GLU A 237 -21.10 24.69 7.09
CA GLU A 237 -20.48 23.85 8.12
C GLU A 237 -19.52 22.83 7.48
N LYS A 238 -18.39 22.58 8.13
CA LYS A 238 -17.40 21.59 7.67
C LYS A 238 -17.65 20.26 8.36
N HIS A 239 -17.70 19.20 7.56
CA HIS A 239 -17.93 17.83 8.01
C HIS A 239 -16.84 16.90 7.48
N GLN A 240 -16.67 15.77 8.14
CA GLN A 240 -15.84 14.69 7.67
C GLN A 240 -16.57 13.35 7.76
N ILE A 241 -16.45 12.53 6.72
CA ILE A 241 -16.86 11.12 6.71
C ILE A 241 -15.61 10.27 6.59
N GLU A 242 -15.48 9.29 7.48
CA GLU A 242 -14.54 8.19 7.35
C GLU A 242 -15.29 6.96 6.86
N SER A 243 -14.81 6.33 5.80
CA SER A 243 -15.35 5.08 5.25
C SER A 243 -14.26 4.02 5.22
N SER A 244 -14.43 2.97 6.02
CA SER A 244 -13.41 1.93 6.25
C SER A 244 -13.96 0.56 5.87
N MET A 245 -13.17 -0.24 5.17
CA MET A 245 -13.49 -1.63 4.83
C MET A 245 -12.33 -2.52 5.29
N VAL A 246 -12.69 -3.60 5.99
CA VAL A 246 -11.75 -4.68 6.29
C VAL A 246 -12.37 -5.99 5.85
N CYS A 247 -11.62 -6.75 5.05
CA CYS A 247 -12.01 -8.07 4.57
C CYS A 247 -10.88 -9.05 4.91
N ILE A 248 -11.21 -10.18 5.54
CA ILE A 248 -10.28 -11.25 5.89
C ILE A 248 -10.52 -12.42 4.93
N GLY A 249 -9.45 -13.03 4.44
CA GLY A 249 -9.48 -14.22 3.60
C GLY A 249 -9.69 -15.50 4.41
N ASP A 250 -9.92 -16.61 3.72
CA ASP A 250 -10.16 -17.88 4.38
C ASP A 250 -8.87 -18.69 4.58
N ASN A 251 -7.94 -18.63 3.61
CA ASN A 251 -6.65 -19.32 3.60
C ASN A 251 -5.74 -18.81 2.46
N GLN A 252 -4.59 -19.46 2.22
CA GLN A 252 -3.64 -19.08 1.17
C GLN A 252 -4.22 -19.05 -0.27
N THR A 253 -5.30 -19.79 -0.52
CA THR A 253 -5.94 -19.89 -1.85
C THR A 253 -7.08 -18.89 -1.97
N TYR A 254 -7.98 -18.88 -0.99
CA TYR A 254 -9.16 -18.00 -0.96
C TYR A 254 -8.86 -16.74 -0.16
N THR A 255 -7.97 -15.91 -0.71
CA THR A 255 -7.51 -14.69 -0.08
C THR A 255 -8.55 -13.56 -0.17
N ALA A 256 -8.56 -12.64 0.80
CA ALA A 256 -9.28 -11.38 0.74
C ALA A 256 -8.87 -10.57 -0.49
N MET A 257 -7.60 -10.59 -0.89
CA MET A 257 -7.16 -9.99 -2.15
C MET A 257 -7.87 -10.62 -3.36
N ALA A 258 -7.84 -11.95 -3.50
CA ALA A 258 -8.50 -12.64 -4.61
C ALA A 258 -10.01 -12.36 -4.62
N LYS A 259 -10.64 -12.36 -3.44
CA LYS A 259 -12.06 -12.05 -3.26
C LYS A 259 -12.39 -10.61 -3.69
N THR A 260 -11.67 -9.62 -3.16
CA THR A 260 -11.92 -8.19 -3.40
C THR A 260 -11.49 -7.70 -4.78
N VAL A 261 -10.68 -8.47 -5.52
CA VAL A 261 -10.34 -8.19 -6.92
C VAL A 261 -11.23 -8.98 -7.89
N GLY A 262 -11.42 -10.27 -7.63
CA GLY A 262 -12.15 -11.18 -8.52
C GLY A 262 -13.66 -10.97 -8.51
N LEU A 263 -14.27 -10.77 -7.34
CA LEU A 263 -15.72 -10.59 -7.25
C LEU A 263 -16.21 -9.35 -8.00
N PRO A 264 -15.61 -8.13 -7.86
CA PRO A 264 -16.06 -6.98 -8.64
C PRO A 264 -16.03 -7.22 -10.15
N VAL A 265 -15.02 -7.95 -10.65
CA VAL A 265 -14.89 -8.30 -12.07
C VAL A 265 -16.00 -9.27 -12.49
N ALA A 266 -16.25 -10.33 -11.71
CA ALA A 266 -17.29 -11.30 -11.98
C ALA A 266 -18.68 -10.66 -11.96
N ILE A 267 -18.98 -9.86 -10.93
CA ILE A 267 -20.25 -9.13 -10.78
C ILE A 267 -20.44 -8.19 -11.96
N ALA A 268 -19.47 -7.32 -12.26
CA ALA A 268 -19.56 -6.41 -13.41
C ALA A 268 -19.83 -7.14 -14.73
N THR A 269 -19.16 -8.28 -14.94
CA THR A 269 -19.37 -9.13 -16.13
C THR A 269 -20.80 -9.62 -16.22
N LEU A 270 -21.36 -10.14 -15.12
CA LEU A 270 -22.75 -10.60 -15.08
C LEU A 270 -23.74 -9.45 -15.31
N LYS A 271 -23.50 -8.28 -14.70
CA LYS A 271 -24.33 -7.08 -14.89
C LYS A 271 -24.35 -6.58 -16.34
N ILE A 272 -23.21 -6.66 -17.03
CA ILE A 272 -23.12 -6.35 -18.47
C ILE A 272 -23.90 -7.40 -19.29
N LEU A 273 -23.66 -8.69 -19.06
CA LEU A 273 -24.30 -9.78 -19.82
C LEU A 273 -25.82 -9.82 -19.64
N ASN A 274 -26.31 -9.44 -18.46
CA ASN A 274 -27.75 -9.38 -18.16
C ASN A 274 -28.41 -8.06 -18.60
N GLY A 275 -27.66 -7.13 -19.19
CA GLY A 275 -28.19 -5.84 -19.65
C GLY A 275 -28.55 -4.85 -18.52
N GLU A 276 -27.99 -5.02 -17.31
CA GLU A 276 -28.10 -4.04 -16.22
C GLU A 276 -27.12 -2.87 -16.39
N ILE A 277 -25.93 -3.15 -16.93
CA ILE A 277 -24.95 -2.14 -17.37
C ILE A 277 -24.94 -2.13 -18.89
N THR A 278 -25.35 -1.00 -19.48
CA THR A 278 -25.68 -0.90 -20.91
C THR A 278 -24.87 0.16 -21.65
N THR A 279 -24.34 1.16 -20.95
CA THR A 279 -23.51 2.20 -21.58
C THR A 279 -22.34 1.54 -22.33
N PRO A 280 -22.12 1.84 -23.63
CA PRO A 280 -21.04 1.26 -24.41
C PRO A 280 -19.71 2.04 -24.28
N GLY A 281 -18.62 1.44 -24.77
CA GLY A 281 -17.30 2.08 -24.87
C GLY A 281 -16.33 1.70 -23.74
N VAL A 282 -15.14 2.31 -23.76
CA VAL A 282 -14.11 2.10 -22.72
C VAL A 282 -14.46 2.92 -21.49
N GLN A 283 -14.75 2.23 -20.39
CA GLN A 283 -15.27 2.85 -19.17
C GLN A 283 -14.41 2.51 -17.96
N ILE A 284 -14.58 3.35 -16.93
CA ILE A 284 -14.07 3.15 -15.57
C ILE A 284 -15.26 3.18 -14.61
N PRO A 285 -15.19 2.50 -13.45
CA PRO A 285 -16.35 2.28 -12.58
C PRO A 285 -16.66 3.49 -11.69
N ILE A 286 -17.00 4.62 -12.32
CA ILE A 286 -17.27 5.90 -11.64
C ILE A 286 -18.72 6.36 -11.78
N THR A 287 -19.51 5.74 -12.64
CA THR A 287 -20.92 6.09 -12.86
C THR A 287 -21.84 5.25 -11.96
N LYS A 288 -22.99 5.83 -11.57
CA LYS A 288 -24.02 5.16 -10.77
C LYS A 288 -24.46 3.82 -11.35
N GLU A 289 -24.72 3.79 -12.66
CA GLU A 289 -25.07 2.57 -13.42
C GLU A 289 -24.10 1.42 -13.13
N VAL A 290 -22.81 1.71 -12.98
CA VAL A 290 -21.80 0.69 -12.74
C VAL A 290 -21.63 0.41 -11.24
N TYR A 291 -21.37 1.43 -10.43
CA TYR A 291 -20.95 1.18 -9.04
C TYR A 291 -22.11 0.76 -8.13
N GLU A 292 -23.35 1.20 -8.36
CA GLU A 292 -24.47 0.88 -7.47
C GLU A 292 -24.80 -0.63 -7.45
N PRO A 293 -25.05 -1.29 -8.60
CA PRO A 293 -25.35 -2.73 -8.58
C PRO A 293 -24.16 -3.55 -8.09
N ILE A 294 -22.93 -3.14 -8.42
CA ILE A 294 -21.72 -3.85 -7.98
C ILE A 294 -21.57 -3.76 -6.46
N LEU A 295 -21.71 -2.58 -5.86
CA LEU A 295 -21.57 -2.43 -4.41
C LEU A 295 -22.65 -3.20 -3.65
N LYS A 296 -23.89 -3.19 -4.14
CA LYS A 296 -25.00 -3.93 -3.54
C LYS A 296 -24.68 -5.43 -3.46
N GLU A 297 -24.20 -6.02 -4.54
CA GLU A 297 -23.86 -7.45 -4.57
C GLU A 297 -22.57 -7.77 -3.80
N LEU A 298 -21.61 -6.84 -3.75
CA LEU A 298 -20.42 -6.98 -2.89
C LEU A 298 -20.78 -7.00 -1.40
N GLU A 299 -21.78 -6.21 -0.97
CA GLU A 299 -22.28 -6.22 0.41
C GLU A 299 -22.87 -7.59 0.77
N GLU A 300 -23.63 -8.22 -0.14
CA GLU A 300 -24.16 -9.59 0.03
C GLU A 300 -23.04 -10.64 0.17
N ASN A 301 -21.85 -10.37 -0.40
CA ASN A 301 -20.66 -11.20 -0.29
C ASN A 301 -19.76 -10.83 0.92
N GLY A 302 -20.24 -9.97 1.82
CA GLY A 302 -19.54 -9.58 3.04
C GLY A 302 -18.42 -8.56 2.84
N ILE A 303 -18.35 -7.88 1.69
CA ILE A 303 -17.44 -6.76 1.44
C ILE A 303 -18.20 -5.46 1.71
N VAL A 304 -18.13 -4.99 2.95
CA VAL A 304 -18.93 -3.86 3.43
C VAL A 304 -18.02 -2.73 3.90
N PHE A 305 -18.32 -1.51 3.45
CA PHE A 305 -17.72 -0.29 3.99
C PHE A 305 -18.54 0.18 5.19
N LYS A 306 -17.86 0.49 6.29
CA LYS A 306 -18.45 1.09 7.47
C LYS A 306 -18.13 2.58 7.47
N GLU A 307 -19.17 3.39 7.57
CA GLU A 307 -19.06 4.84 7.54
C GLU A 307 -19.30 5.41 8.93
N LYS A 308 -18.52 6.43 9.31
CA LYS A 308 -18.75 7.21 10.52
C LYS A 308 -18.51 8.68 10.26
N SER A 309 -19.28 9.53 10.93
CA SER A 309 -19.01 10.96 10.97
C SER A 309 -17.82 11.24 11.87
N ALA A 310 -16.94 12.13 11.44
CA ALA A 310 -15.78 12.59 12.18
C ALA A 310 -15.74 14.13 12.16
N SER A 311 -15.02 14.71 13.12
CA SER A 311 -14.73 16.15 13.10
C SER A 311 -13.74 16.47 11.97
N TYR A 312 -14.01 17.53 11.21
CA TYR A 312 -13.11 18.01 10.17
C TYR A 312 -12.03 18.90 10.80
N PHE A 313 -10.78 18.45 10.78
CA PHE A 313 -9.63 19.22 11.28
C PHE A 313 -8.75 19.79 10.16
N GLY A 314 -8.99 19.42 8.90
CA GLY A 314 -8.05 19.66 7.79
C GLY A 314 -6.68 19.03 8.07
N TYR A 315 -5.63 19.53 7.43
CA TYR A 315 -4.23 19.12 7.69
C TYR A 315 -3.48 19.98 8.73
N ASN A 316 -4.20 20.75 9.55
CA ASN A 316 -3.58 21.64 10.54
C ASN A 316 -3.83 21.15 11.98
N PRO A 317 -2.93 20.35 12.57
CA PRO A 317 -3.07 19.85 13.93
C PRO A 317 -3.01 20.96 15.00
N ASP A 318 -2.53 22.16 14.68
CA ASP A 318 -2.42 23.28 15.63
C ASP A 318 -3.78 23.93 15.96
N LEU A 319 -4.87 23.54 15.28
CA LEU A 319 -6.24 23.90 15.68
C LEU A 319 -6.72 23.15 16.94
N ILE A 320 -5.98 22.16 17.43
CA ILE A 320 -6.30 21.41 18.66
C ILE A 320 -5.77 22.14 19.91
N MET A 321 -4.94 23.19 19.76
CA MET A 321 -4.37 23.96 20.88
C MET A 321 -4.71 25.46 20.84
N ASN A 322 -5.98 25.82 20.62
CA ASN A 322 -6.50 27.15 20.96
C ASN A 322 -7.87 27.07 21.63
#